data_AF-A0A3S3PHL6-F1
#
_entry.id   AF-A0A3S3PHL6-F1
#
_cell.length_a   1.000
_cell.length_b   1.000
_cell.length_c   1.000
_cell.angle_alpha   90.00
_cell.angle_beta   90.00
_cell.angle_gamma   90.00
#
_symmetry.space_group_name_H-M   'P 1'
#
loop_
_entity.id
_entity.type
_entity.pdbx_description
1 polymer ?
#
loop_
_entity_poly.entity_id
_entity_poly.type
_entity_poly.pdbx_seq_one_letter_code
_entity_poly.pdbx_strand_id
1 'polypeptide(L)'
;RRMALVLFLQREAFQPEQPQILDEHITPESKFTFVDFVPSVIKRSSTAVITTAEVEYHTFRVMVETANLWLQRNVQWEVVNCETVILLYKYNDRGSYYELKPNDSTFYIYGSEKNNVLRALRLWIKKRIEVVDKDVSEICQVINYMDVIPLNKDDGDFSGSKFENLDELIDRVNTTIIKNNGIEGRIITIETLQCEAGIDWKVDPEVSLSSLSTKNIYILRIFYEQGLPCNEKIGKVKAFFFLFIYDNVLCVCVFKI
;
A
#
# COMPACT_ATOMS: atom_id res chain seq x y z
N ARG A 1 -9.06 -10.85 31.45
CA ARG A 1 -10.25 -11.75 31.37
C ARG A 1 -10.49 -12.04 29.90
N ARG A 2 -10.75 -13.31 29.57
CA ARG A 2 -10.76 -13.89 28.23
C ARG A 2 -11.81 -13.23 27.32
N MET A 3 -11.38 -12.67 26.19
CA MET A 3 -12.25 -12.37 25.03
C MET A 3 -11.54 -12.77 23.73
N ALA A 4 -11.28 -14.06 23.62
CA ALA A 4 -10.98 -14.72 22.33
C ALA A 4 -12.08 -15.75 22.02
N LEU A 5 -13.32 -15.51 22.45
CA LEU A 5 -14.37 -16.54 22.46
C LEU A 5 -15.75 -16.09 21.99
N VAL A 6 -15.84 -15.02 21.20
CA VAL A 6 -17.07 -14.78 20.44
C VAL A 6 -16.64 -14.27 19.08
N LEU A 7 -16.30 -15.20 18.18
CA LEU A 7 -16.64 -15.16 16.75
C LEU A 7 -16.42 -16.60 16.23
N PHE A 8 -17.55 -17.32 16.20
CA PHE A 8 -17.86 -18.51 15.41
C PHE A 8 -17.49 -19.91 15.93
N LEU A 9 -18.38 -20.43 16.78
CA LEU A 9 -18.85 -21.82 16.77
C LEU A 9 -19.77 -22.09 15.54
N GLN A 10 -19.34 -21.69 14.34
CA GLN A 10 -19.81 -22.31 13.11
C GLN A 10 -18.60 -23.01 12.49
N ARG A 11 -18.63 -24.35 12.53
CA ARG A 11 -17.84 -25.24 11.67
C ARG A 11 -18.24 -25.09 10.19
N GLU A 12 -18.73 -23.93 9.78
CA GLU A 12 -18.87 -23.62 8.36
C GLU A 12 -17.45 -23.44 7.82
N ALA A 13 -17.14 -24.13 6.73
CA ALA A 13 -15.84 -24.05 6.09
C ALA A 13 -15.60 -22.58 5.73
N PHE A 14 -14.70 -21.91 6.47
CA PHE A 14 -14.28 -20.55 6.17
C PHE A 14 -13.99 -20.43 4.67
N GLN A 15 -14.63 -19.47 4.02
CA GLN A 15 -14.37 -19.15 2.62
C GLN A 15 -13.48 -17.92 2.57
N PRO A 16 -12.40 -17.92 1.76
CA PRO A 16 -11.62 -16.73 1.48
C PRO A 16 -12.52 -15.58 1.03
N GLU A 17 -12.34 -14.43 1.66
CA GLU A 17 -13.06 -13.20 1.35
C GLU A 17 -12.40 -12.52 0.14
N GLN A 18 -13.20 -11.87 -0.71
CA GLN A 18 -12.67 -11.05 -1.80
C GLN A 18 -12.21 -9.70 -1.26
N PRO A 19 -11.17 -9.08 -1.85
CA PRO A 19 -10.79 -7.71 -1.52
C PRO A 19 -11.99 -6.75 -1.62
N GLN A 20 -12.06 -5.79 -0.71
CA GLN A 20 -13.13 -4.79 -0.71
C GLN A 20 -12.71 -3.61 -1.58
N ILE A 21 -13.66 -3.09 -2.36
CA ILE A 21 -13.50 -1.89 -3.17
C ILE A 21 -14.40 -0.82 -2.55
N LEU A 22 -13.82 0.28 -2.08
CA LEU A 22 -14.55 1.36 -1.44
C LEU A 22 -14.67 2.55 -2.40
N ASP A 23 -15.72 2.52 -3.22
CA ASP A 23 -16.04 3.53 -4.25
C ASP A 23 -17.43 4.15 -4.08
N GLU A 24 -18.11 3.86 -2.97
CA GLU A 24 -19.48 4.28 -2.66
C GLU A 24 -19.70 5.81 -2.67
N HIS A 25 -18.62 6.56 -2.45
CA HIS A 25 -18.64 8.03 -2.42
C HIS A 25 -18.50 8.65 -3.83
N ILE A 26 -18.25 7.86 -4.87
CA ILE A 26 -18.13 8.34 -6.24
C ILE A 26 -19.52 8.59 -6.83
N THR A 27 -19.82 9.84 -7.17
CA THR A 27 -21.09 10.24 -7.79
C THR A 27 -20.90 10.61 -9.27
N PRO A 28 -21.97 10.70 -10.08
CA PRO A 28 -21.88 11.14 -11.48
C PRO A 28 -21.21 12.52 -11.67
N GLU A 29 -21.32 13.39 -10.66
CA GLU A 29 -20.78 14.75 -10.61
C GLU A 29 -19.31 14.80 -10.18
N SER A 30 -18.77 13.71 -9.62
CA SER A 30 -17.36 13.62 -9.22
C SER A 30 -16.45 13.89 -10.42
N LYS A 31 -15.51 14.83 -10.25
CA LYS A 31 -14.49 15.16 -11.26
C LYS A 31 -13.10 14.70 -10.85
N PHE A 32 -12.83 14.71 -9.56
CA PHE A 32 -11.59 14.24 -8.93
C PHE A 32 -11.96 13.63 -7.58
N THR A 33 -11.53 12.41 -7.33
CA THR A 33 -11.90 11.63 -6.15
C THR A 33 -10.91 10.48 -5.96
N PHE A 34 -11.21 9.50 -5.12
CA PHE A 34 -10.36 8.33 -4.92
C PHE A 34 -11.17 7.04 -4.88
N VAL A 35 -10.47 5.90 -4.95
CA VAL A 35 -11.02 4.57 -4.66
C VAL A 35 -9.99 3.79 -3.85
N ASP A 36 -10.47 3.11 -2.81
CA ASP A 36 -9.62 2.27 -1.96
C ASP A 36 -9.85 0.78 -2.23
N PHE A 37 -8.74 0.04 -2.29
CA PHE A 37 -8.72 -1.41 -2.42
C PHE A 37 -8.16 -1.99 -1.13
N VAL A 38 -9.03 -2.62 -0.35
CA VAL A 38 -8.75 -3.07 1.00
C VAL A 38 -8.60 -4.60 1.03
N PRO A 39 -7.47 -5.12 1.52
CA PRO A 39 -7.24 -6.55 1.55
C PRO A 39 -8.17 -7.22 2.55
N SER A 40 -8.59 -8.44 2.20
CA SER A 40 -9.52 -9.24 2.99
C SER A 40 -8.89 -10.57 3.41
N VAL A 41 -9.55 -11.26 4.32
CA VAL A 41 -9.01 -12.49 4.93
C VAL A 41 -9.08 -13.65 3.93
N ILE A 42 -7.96 -14.32 3.71
CA ILE A 42 -7.87 -15.52 2.84
C ILE A 42 -7.77 -16.82 3.61
N LYS A 43 -7.32 -16.77 4.87
CA LYS A 43 -7.22 -17.94 5.72
C LYS A 43 -7.35 -17.57 7.18
N ARG A 44 -8.03 -18.43 7.93
CA ARG A 44 -8.09 -18.38 9.39
C ARG A 44 -7.57 -19.70 9.93
N SER A 45 -6.41 -19.68 10.57
CA SER A 45 -5.84 -20.86 11.24
C SER A 45 -6.34 -20.90 12.68
N SER A 46 -7.32 -21.74 12.96
CA SER A 46 -7.74 -22.08 14.33
C SER A 46 -7.24 -23.48 14.69
N THR A 47 -5.95 -23.63 15.02
CA THR A 47 -5.49 -24.88 15.64
C THR A 47 -5.85 -24.87 17.12
N ALA A 48 -6.66 -25.83 17.55
CA ALA A 48 -7.22 -25.94 18.92
C ALA A 48 -6.19 -26.01 20.07
N VAL A 49 -4.89 -26.01 19.76
CA VAL A 49 -3.78 -26.19 20.71
C VAL A 49 -2.93 -24.92 20.87
N ILE A 50 -3.05 -23.92 19.96
CA ILE A 50 -2.28 -22.68 20.01
C ILE A 50 -3.24 -21.51 20.22
N THR A 51 -3.01 -20.72 21.28
CA THR A 51 -3.86 -19.61 21.74
C THR A 51 -3.83 -18.36 20.85
N THR A 52 -3.21 -18.43 19.67
CA THR A 52 -3.13 -17.33 18.69
C THR A 52 -3.62 -17.84 17.35
N ALA A 53 -4.83 -17.43 16.97
CA ALA A 53 -5.32 -17.68 15.62
C ALA A 53 -4.50 -16.83 14.65
N GLU A 54 -3.81 -17.47 13.71
CA GLU A 54 -3.15 -16.76 12.61
C GLU A 54 -4.18 -16.44 11.54
N VAL A 55 -4.26 -15.18 11.15
CA VAL A 55 -5.15 -14.69 10.08
C VAL A 55 -4.25 -14.23 8.94
N GLU A 56 -4.52 -14.76 7.75
CA GLU A 56 -3.78 -14.41 6.54
C GLU A 56 -4.67 -13.51 5.68
N TYR A 57 -4.08 -12.43 5.15
CA TYR A 57 -4.75 -11.46 4.29
C TYR A 57 -4.18 -11.54 2.87
N HIS A 58 -4.97 -11.08 1.89
CA HIS A 58 -4.47 -10.86 0.53
C HIS A 58 -3.22 -9.98 0.54
N THR A 59 -2.27 -10.29 -0.34
CA THR A 59 -1.04 -9.49 -0.49
C THR A 59 -1.33 -8.13 -1.12
N PHE A 60 -0.37 -7.21 -1.04
CA PHE A 60 -0.46 -5.93 -1.73
C PHE A 60 -0.59 -6.09 -3.25
N ARG A 61 0.10 -7.08 -3.86
CA ARG A 61 -0.06 -7.44 -5.27
C ARG A 61 -1.52 -7.64 -5.68
N VAL A 62 -2.29 -8.37 -4.87
CA VAL A 62 -3.70 -8.64 -5.16
C VAL A 62 -4.52 -7.35 -5.16
N MET A 63 -4.14 -6.32 -4.38
CA MET A 63 -4.82 -5.02 -4.41
C MET A 63 -4.63 -4.33 -5.76
N VAL A 64 -3.42 -4.38 -6.31
CA VAL A 64 -3.10 -3.80 -7.63
C VAL A 64 -3.81 -4.56 -8.76
N GLU A 65 -3.87 -5.89 -8.67
CA GLU A 65 -4.63 -6.72 -9.62
C GLU A 65 -6.14 -6.40 -9.56
N THR A 66 -6.69 -6.27 -8.35
CA THR A 66 -8.09 -5.88 -8.14
C THR A 66 -8.37 -4.49 -8.70
N ALA A 67 -7.44 -3.56 -8.50
CA ALA A 67 -7.53 -2.21 -9.04
C ALA A 67 -7.54 -2.18 -10.57
N ASN A 68 -6.72 -3.01 -11.22
CA ASN A 68 -6.73 -3.14 -12.68
C ASN A 68 -8.06 -3.67 -13.21
N LEU A 69 -8.67 -4.67 -12.54
CA LEU A 69 -10.01 -5.16 -12.89
C LEU A 69 -11.08 -4.08 -12.71
N TRP A 70 -10.95 -3.24 -11.69
CA TRP A 70 -11.85 -2.11 -11.47
C TRP A 70 -11.69 -1.06 -12.57
N LEU A 71 -10.45 -0.70 -12.97
CA LEU A 71 -10.17 0.27 -14.03
C LEU A 71 -10.71 -0.18 -15.40
N GLN A 72 -10.62 -1.48 -15.71
CA GLN A 72 -11.22 -2.06 -16.93
C GLN A 72 -12.74 -1.86 -17.00
N ARG A 73 -13.42 -1.83 -15.85
CA ARG A 73 -14.88 -1.61 -15.76
C ARG A 73 -15.26 -0.13 -15.65
N ASN A 74 -14.27 0.73 -15.38
CA ASN A 74 -14.44 2.14 -15.03
C ASN A 74 -13.58 3.03 -15.92
N VAL A 75 -13.62 2.79 -17.23
CA VAL A 75 -12.77 3.43 -18.25
C VAL A 75 -12.93 4.96 -18.33
N GLN A 76 -14.03 5.51 -17.81
CA GLN A 76 -14.26 6.96 -17.70
C GLN A 76 -13.31 7.65 -16.71
N TRP A 77 -12.60 6.88 -15.88
CA TRP A 77 -11.66 7.38 -14.90
C TRP A 77 -10.20 7.24 -15.39
N GLU A 78 -9.37 8.20 -15.00
CA GLU A 78 -7.93 8.20 -15.21
C GLU A 78 -7.24 8.29 -13.85
N VAL A 79 -6.28 7.39 -13.62
CA VAL A 79 -5.42 7.39 -12.43
C VAL A 79 -4.41 8.52 -12.54
N VAL A 80 -4.39 9.36 -11.51
CA VAL A 80 -3.49 10.50 -11.37
C VAL A 80 -2.40 10.21 -10.34
N ASN A 81 -2.72 9.47 -9.29
CA ASN A 81 -1.78 9.12 -8.22
C ASN A 81 -2.16 7.75 -7.63
N CYS A 82 -1.16 7.00 -7.17
CA CYS A 82 -1.30 5.77 -6.39
C CYS A 82 -0.58 5.95 -5.05
N GLU A 83 -1.18 5.52 -3.95
CA GLU A 83 -0.53 5.53 -2.64
C GLU A 83 -0.89 4.29 -1.82
N THR A 84 0.03 3.84 -0.97
CA THR A 84 -0.25 2.86 0.06
C THR A 84 -0.83 3.58 1.29
N VAL A 85 -2.06 3.27 1.67
CA VAL A 85 -2.71 3.84 2.87
C VAL A 85 -2.69 2.85 4.03
N ILE A 86 -2.44 3.37 5.23
CA ILE A 86 -2.48 2.59 6.46
C ILE A 86 -3.88 2.72 7.07
N LEU A 87 -4.59 1.60 7.17
CA LEU A 87 -5.88 1.48 7.83
C LEU A 87 -5.69 0.80 9.19
N LEU A 88 -6.35 1.34 10.21
CA LEU A 88 -6.23 0.86 11.57
C LEU A 88 -7.48 0.10 12.01
N TYR A 89 -7.27 -0.97 12.76
CA TYR A 89 -8.34 -1.63 13.50
C TYR A 89 -8.60 -0.85 14.79
N LYS A 90 -9.86 -0.46 15.01
CA LYS A 90 -10.29 0.22 16.23
C LYS A 90 -11.10 -0.72 17.09
N TYR A 91 -10.85 -0.66 18.39
CA TYR A 91 -11.69 -1.37 19.34
C TYR A 91 -13.06 -0.70 19.44
N ASN A 92 -14.13 -1.45 19.23
CA ASN A 92 -15.50 -1.01 19.41
C ASN A 92 -15.99 -1.47 20.79
N ASP A 93 -16.12 -0.52 21.73
CA ASP A 93 -16.56 -0.82 23.11
C ASP A 93 -17.97 -1.44 23.17
N ARG A 94 -18.88 -1.02 22.30
CA ARG A 94 -20.28 -1.48 22.31
C ARG A 94 -20.39 -2.94 21.88
N GLY A 95 -19.59 -3.32 20.89
CA GLY A 95 -19.54 -4.68 20.36
C GLY A 95 -18.52 -5.59 21.04
N SER A 96 -17.55 -4.99 21.74
CA SER A 96 -16.38 -5.68 22.30
C SER A 96 -15.58 -6.46 21.25
N TYR A 97 -15.35 -5.86 20.09
CA TYR A 97 -14.54 -6.42 18.99
C TYR A 97 -13.71 -5.33 18.30
N TYR A 98 -12.62 -5.72 17.63
CA TYR A 98 -11.85 -4.83 16.77
C TYR A 98 -12.48 -4.78 15.38
N GLU A 99 -12.65 -3.57 14.83
CA GLU A 99 -13.22 -3.35 13.51
C GLU A 99 -12.39 -2.38 12.68
N LEU A 100 -12.34 -2.62 11.38
CA LEU A 100 -11.68 -1.72 10.45
C LEU A 100 -12.57 -0.49 10.23
N LYS A 101 -11.99 0.71 10.36
CA LYS A 101 -12.68 1.99 10.11
C LYS A 101 -11.97 2.77 9.00
N PRO A 102 -12.19 2.43 7.72
CA PRO A 102 -11.42 2.99 6.61
C PRO A 102 -11.64 4.49 6.38
N ASN A 103 -12.80 5.03 6.81
CA ASN A 103 -13.17 6.43 6.61
C ASN A 103 -12.85 7.34 7.80
N ASP A 104 -12.32 6.79 8.89
CA ASP A 104 -12.03 7.59 10.08
C ASP A 104 -10.69 8.32 9.94
N SER A 105 -10.71 9.65 10.11
CA SER A 105 -9.52 10.50 10.00
C SER A 105 -8.75 10.67 11.32
N THR A 106 -9.23 10.10 12.43
CA THR A 106 -8.61 10.22 13.75
C THR A 106 -8.41 8.86 14.38
N PHE A 107 -7.31 8.66 15.08
CA PHE A 107 -7.07 7.46 15.86
C PHE A 107 -6.22 7.81 17.08
N TYR A 108 -6.42 7.06 18.16
CA TYR A 108 -5.63 7.17 19.38
C TYR A 108 -4.88 5.86 19.59
N ILE A 109 -3.56 5.90 19.54
CA ILE A 109 -2.71 4.78 19.95
C ILE A 109 -2.45 4.95 21.45
N TYR A 110 -3.04 4.11 22.30
CA TYR A 110 -2.79 4.13 23.74
C TYR A 110 -2.35 2.76 24.27
N GLY A 111 -1.38 2.76 25.19
CA GLY A 111 -1.03 1.59 26.00
C GLY A 111 -0.26 0.48 25.27
N SER A 112 -0.51 -0.77 25.68
CA SER A 112 0.19 -1.98 25.22
C SER A 112 -0.57 -2.76 24.15
N GLU A 113 -1.58 -2.16 23.55
CA GLU A 113 -2.37 -2.80 22.50
C GLU A 113 -1.51 -3.06 21.26
N LYS A 114 -1.59 -4.28 20.74
CA LYS A 114 -0.94 -4.63 19.47
C LYS A 114 -1.69 -3.94 18.35
N ASN A 115 -1.17 -2.80 17.91
CA ASN A 115 -1.75 -2.03 16.82
C ASN A 115 -1.45 -2.73 15.51
N ASN A 116 -2.38 -3.59 15.09
CA ASN A 116 -2.34 -4.14 13.75
C ASN A 116 -2.75 -3.04 12.76
N VAL A 117 -1.93 -2.87 11.73
CA VAL A 117 -2.18 -2.02 10.58
C VAL A 117 -2.50 -2.88 9.38
N LEU A 118 -3.42 -2.41 8.57
CA LEU A 118 -3.75 -2.99 7.28
C LEU A 118 -3.34 -2.01 6.18
N ARG A 119 -2.47 -2.43 5.27
CA ARG A 119 -2.04 -1.65 4.11
C ARG A 119 -3.01 -1.89 2.96
N ALA A 120 -3.68 -0.82 2.54
CA ALA A 120 -4.56 -0.81 1.38
C ALA A 120 -3.93 0.05 0.26
N LEU A 121 -4.44 -0.12 -0.96
CA LEU A 121 -4.08 0.72 -2.10
C LEU A 121 -5.16 1.79 -2.29
N ARG A 122 -4.75 3.05 -2.42
CA ARG A 122 -5.63 4.15 -2.83
C ARG A 122 -5.23 4.64 -4.21
N LEU A 123 -6.20 4.76 -5.11
CA LEU A 123 -6.03 5.44 -6.39
C LEU A 123 -6.72 6.79 -6.32
N TRP A 124 -5.98 7.86 -6.61
CA TRP A 124 -6.58 9.15 -6.92
C TRP A 124 -6.91 9.18 -8.40
N ILE A 125 -8.17 9.48 -8.70
CA ILE A 125 -8.72 9.40 -10.05
C ILE A 125 -9.38 10.71 -10.45
N LYS A 126 -9.24 11.07 -11.72
CA LYS A 126 -9.97 12.17 -12.34
C LYS A 126 -10.86 11.65 -13.48
N LYS A 127 -11.99 12.31 -13.70
CA LYS A 127 -12.86 11.97 -14.82
C LYS A 127 -12.16 12.38 -16.13
N ARG A 128 -12.11 11.47 -17.10
CA ARG A 128 -11.57 11.77 -18.43
C ARG A 128 -12.44 12.82 -19.11
N ILE A 129 -11.79 13.78 -19.75
CA ILE A 129 -12.47 14.68 -20.70
C ILE A 129 -12.82 13.81 -21.91
N GLU A 130 -14.09 13.83 -22.34
CA GLU A 130 -14.65 12.94 -23.37
C GLU A 130 -13.66 12.68 -24.51
N VAL A 131 -13.26 11.42 -24.64
CA VAL A 131 -12.38 10.98 -25.70
C VAL A 131 -13.27 10.55 -26.85
N VAL A 132 -13.66 11.50 -27.69
CA VAL A 132 -14.31 11.20 -28.96
C VAL A 132 -13.31 10.40 -29.80
N ASP A 133 -13.71 9.20 -30.25
CA ASP A 133 -13.00 8.34 -31.21
C ASP A 133 -11.71 7.60 -30.76
N LYS A 134 -11.58 7.16 -29.49
CA LYS A 134 -10.53 6.18 -29.14
C LYS A 134 -11.08 4.80 -28.82
N ASP A 135 -10.36 3.78 -29.26
CA ASP A 135 -10.68 2.39 -28.97
C ASP A 135 -10.55 2.12 -27.46
N VAL A 136 -11.43 1.31 -26.88
CA VAL A 136 -11.48 1.08 -25.42
C VAL A 136 -10.17 0.50 -24.91
N SER A 137 -9.49 -0.31 -25.74
CA SER A 137 -8.16 -0.86 -25.46
C SER A 137 -7.06 0.21 -25.35
N GLU A 138 -7.22 1.38 -26.00
CA GLU A 138 -6.27 2.49 -25.92
C GLU A 138 -6.46 3.35 -24.66
N ILE A 139 -7.61 3.22 -23.99
CA ILE A 139 -7.99 4.05 -22.83
C ILE A 139 -7.74 3.30 -21.51
N CYS A 140 -7.74 1.96 -21.55
CA CYS A 140 -7.63 1.14 -20.35
C CYS A 140 -6.22 1.22 -19.76
N GLN A 141 -6.08 1.89 -18.61
CA GLN A 141 -4.82 1.92 -17.87
C GLN A 141 -4.63 0.60 -17.13
N VAL A 142 -3.42 0.09 -17.19
CA VAL A 142 -2.98 -1.04 -16.35
C VAL A 142 -1.87 -0.51 -15.47
N ILE A 143 -2.12 -0.43 -14.17
CA ILE A 143 -1.15 0.00 -13.18
C ILE A 143 -0.33 -1.18 -12.67
N ASN A 144 0.92 -0.92 -12.35
CA ASN A 144 1.83 -1.86 -11.72
C ASN A 144 2.78 -1.11 -10.78
N TYR A 145 3.57 -1.85 -10.02
CA TYR A 145 4.57 -1.30 -9.11
C TYR A 145 5.79 -2.17 -9.02
N MET A 146 6.89 -1.54 -8.59
CA MET A 146 8.09 -2.23 -8.14
C MET A 146 8.54 -1.66 -6.80
N ASP A 147 9.07 -2.55 -5.97
CA ASP A 147 9.62 -2.24 -4.67
C ASP A 147 11.13 -2.33 -4.69
N VAL A 148 11.79 -1.31 -4.16
CA VAL A 148 13.24 -1.24 -4.04
C VAL A 148 13.60 -1.16 -2.57
N ILE A 149 14.11 -2.28 -2.07
CA ILE A 149 14.59 -2.40 -0.70
C ILE A 149 16.04 -1.85 -0.63
N PRO A 150 16.37 -1.01 0.36
CA PRO A 150 17.74 -0.58 0.63
C PRO A 150 18.68 -1.76 0.87
N LEU A 151 19.88 -1.71 0.30
CA LEU A 151 20.91 -2.71 0.59
C LEU A 151 21.51 -2.48 1.97
N ASN A 152 21.79 -3.57 2.67
CA ASN A 152 22.56 -3.54 3.92
C ASN A 152 24.02 -3.21 3.57
N LYS A 153 24.57 -2.19 4.23
CA LYS A 153 25.99 -1.89 4.21
C LYS A 153 26.59 -2.71 5.35
N ASP A 154 27.27 -3.82 5.02
CA ASP A 154 27.85 -4.72 6.01
C ASP A 154 28.58 -3.97 7.16
N ASP A 155 28.71 -4.62 8.33
CA ASP A 155 29.25 -4.09 9.60
C ASP A 155 30.72 -3.59 9.56
N GLY A 156 31.31 -3.42 8.36
CA GLY A 156 32.72 -3.09 8.14
C GLY A 156 33.12 -1.66 8.50
N ASP A 157 32.19 -0.74 8.75
CA ASP A 157 32.53 0.62 9.15
C ASP A 157 31.50 1.23 10.11
N PHE A 158 31.85 1.28 11.40
CA PHE A 158 31.02 1.72 12.52
C PHE A 158 30.67 3.23 12.53
N SER A 159 30.77 3.92 11.40
CA SER A 159 30.54 5.37 11.29
C SER A 159 29.31 5.78 10.47
N GLY A 160 28.55 4.82 9.90
CA GLY A 160 27.45 5.10 8.98
C GLY A 160 26.11 4.41 9.28
N SER A 161 25.09 4.71 8.47
CA SER A 161 23.79 4.02 8.50
C SER A 161 23.96 2.56 8.05
N LYS A 162 23.29 1.63 8.74
CA LYS A 162 23.29 0.19 8.40
C LYS A 162 22.79 -0.12 6.98
N PHE A 163 21.97 0.76 6.41
CA PHE A 163 21.42 0.61 5.07
C PHE A 163 21.82 1.77 4.18
N GLU A 164 21.67 1.58 2.86
CA GLU A 164 21.63 2.69 1.90
C GLU A 164 20.72 3.81 2.40
N ASN A 165 21.22 5.05 2.32
CA ASN A 165 20.37 6.22 2.47
C ASN A 165 19.56 6.45 1.18
N LEU A 166 18.64 7.40 1.22
CA LEU A 166 17.75 7.67 0.09
C LEU A 166 18.50 8.10 -1.19
N ASP A 167 19.60 8.85 -1.09
CA ASP A 167 20.38 9.28 -2.25
C ASP A 167 21.05 8.09 -2.95
N GLU A 168 21.72 7.24 -2.17
CA GLU A 168 22.37 6.02 -2.69
C GLU A 168 21.34 5.07 -3.32
N LEU A 169 20.18 4.93 -2.68
CA LEU A 169 19.07 4.12 -3.19
C LEU A 169 18.57 4.66 -4.54
N ILE A 170 18.32 5.97 -4.65
CA ILE A 170 17.87 6.60 -5.90
C ILE A 170 18.90 6.43 -7.01
N ASP A 171 20.19 6.63 -6.73
CA ASP A 171 21.27 6.47 -7.70
C ASP A 171 21.36 5.02 -8.22
N ARG A 172 21.23 4.05 -7.32
CA ARG A 172 21.18 2.62 -7.68
C ARG A 172 19.95 2.29 -8.52
N VAL A 173 18.78 2.80 -8.18
CA VAL A 173 17.54 2.57 -8.93
C VAL A 173 17.65 3.16 -10.33
N ASN A 174 18.09 4.42 -10.47
CA ASN A 174 18.31 5.05 -11.77
C ASN A 174 19.28 4.27 -12.63
N THR A 175 20.38 3.79 -12.04
CA THR A 175 21.36 2.94 -12.75
C THR A 175 20.73 1.64 -13.24
N THR A 176 19.88 1.02 -12.42
CA THR A 176 19.18 -0.23 -12.75
C THR A 176 18.16 -0.02 -13.87
N ILE A 177 17.37 1.04 -13.80
CA ILE A 177 16.40 1.43 -14.83
C ILE A 177 17.12 1.61 -16.18
N ILE A 178 18.23 2.36 -16.21
CA ILE A 178 19.00 2.59 -17.43
C ILE A 178 19.56 1.27 -18.00
N LYS A 179 20.08 0.39 -17.13
CA LYS A 179 20.62 -0.92 -17.55
C LYS A 179 19.56 -1.86 -18.13
N ASN A 180 18.32 -1.74 -17.66
CA ASN A 180 17.20 -2.59 -18.06
C ASN A 180 16.38 -2.00 -19.23
N ASN A 181 16.90 -1.01 -19.96
CA ASN A 181 16.19 -0.30 -21.04
C ASN A 181 14.91 0.44 -20.57
N GLY A 182 14.89 0.91 -19.32
CA GLY A 182 13.80 1.71 -18.76
C GLY A 182 12.84 0.90 -17.89
N ILE A 183 11.82 1.58 -17.36
CA ILE A 183 10.64 0.95 -16.76
C ILE A 183 9.65 0.68 -17.89
N GLU A 184 9.00 -0.48 -17.91
CA GLU A 184 7.96 -0.86 -18.89
C GLU A 184 6.66 -0.06 -18.72
N GLY A 185 6.75 1.26 -18.86
CA GLY A 185 5.65 2.16 -18.60
C GLY A 185 6.06 3.55 -18.15
N ARG A 186 5.03 4.35 -17.84
CA ARG A 186 5.16 5.72 -17.36
C ARG A 186 5.03 5.73 -15.83
N ILE A 187 5.98 6.36 -15.14
CA ILE A 187 5.89 6.51 -13.69
C ILE A 187 4.69 7.41 -13.35
N ILE A 188 3.84 6.90 -12.45
CA ILE A 188 2.72 7.64 -11.89
C ILE A 188 3.20 8.36 -10.62
N THR A 189 3.69 7.57 -9.66
CA THR A 189 4.07 8.05 -8.32
C THR A 189 5.22 7.24 -7.77
N ILE A 190 6.02 7.89 -6.92
CA ILE A 190 7.05 7.25 -6.12
C ILE A 190 6.76 7.61 -4.67
N GLU A 191 6.69 6.60 -3.81
CA GLU A 191 6.49 6.78 -2.38
C GLU A 191 7.61 6.09 -1.59
N THR A 192 7.86 6.63 -0.40
CA THR A 192 8.69 5.96 0.60
C THR A 192 7.78 5.16 1.52
N LEU A 193 7.85 3.84 1.45
CA LEU A 193 6.99 2.95 2.23
C LEU A 193 7.72 2.44 3.48
N GLN A 194 7.09 2.60 4.64
CA GLN A 194 7.56 2.01 5.89
C GLN A 194 7.16 0.53 5.97
N CYS A 195 8.16 -0.34 6.09
CA CYS A 195 7.98 -1.78 6.29
C CYS A 195 8.56 -2.22 7.64
N GLU A 196 7.82 -3.01 8.40
CA GLU A 196 8.32 -3.60 9.64
C GLU A 196 9.34 -4.70 9.34
N ALA A 197 10.49 -4.62 9.99
CA ALA A 197 11.59 -5.54 9.74
C ALA A 197 11.63 -6.68 10.76
N GLY A 198 11.89 -7.89 10.27
CA GLY A 198 12.15 -9.07 11.08
C GLY A 198 13.42 -8.96 11.92
N ILE A 199 13.70 -10.00 12.73
CA ILE A 199 14.88 -10.04 13.61
C ILE A 199 16.19 -9.89 12.81
N ASP A 200 16.23 -10.46 11.61
CA ASP A 200 17.36 -10.42 10.67
C ASP A 200 17.35 -9.19 9.73
N TRP A 201 16.49 -8.21 10.00
CA TRP A 201 16.28 -7.02 9.16
C TRP A 201 15.74 -7.30 7.75
N LYS A 202 15.14 -8.47 7.51
CA LYS A 202 14.35 -8.69 6.29
C LYS A 202 12.99 -8.02 6.39
N VAL A 203 12.49 -7.57 5.25
CA VAL A 203 11.14 -7.02 5.08
C VAL A 203 10.44 -7.74 3.95
N ASP A 204 9.12 -7.83 4.05
CA ASP A 204 8.25 -8.30 2.98
C ASP A 204 7.20 -7.21 2.68
N PRO A 205 7.39 -6.42 1.62
CA PRO A 205 6.46 -5.35 1.23
C PRO A 205 5.09 -5.83 0.73
N GLU A 206 4.94 -7.14 0.49
CA GLU A 206 3.68 -7.75 0.06
C GLU A 206 2.72 -7.99 1.23
N VAL A 207 3.23 -7.99 2.46
CA VAL A 207 2.44 -8.19 3.68
C VAL A 207 1.51 -6.99 3.90
N SER A 208 0.21 -7.23 3.77
CA SER A 208 -0.82 -6.22 3.98
C SER A 208 -1.16 -6.01 5.46
N LEU A 209 -1.20 -7.08 6.26
CA LEU A 209 -1.43 -7.00 7.70
C LEU A 209 -0.10 -7.09 8.45
N SER A 210 0.26 -6.06 9.21
CA SER A 210 1.39 -6.13 10.13
C SER A 210 1.07 -5.50 11.48
N SER A 211 1.88 -5.78 12.49
CA SER A 211 1.83 -5.06 13.76
C SER A 211 2.85 -3.94 13.74
N LEU A 212 2.45 -2.73 14.15
CA LEU A 212 3.38 -1.60 14.26
C LEU A 212 4.61 -2.00 15.09
N SER A 213 5.78 -1.70 14.53
CA SER A 213 7.09 -2.02 15.12
C SER A 213 7.92 -0.75 15.24
N THR A 214 8.84 -0.72 16.21
CA THR A 214 9.89 0.31 16.27
C THR A 214 11.06 -0.01 15.33
N LYS A 215 11.11 -1.24 14.79
CA LYS A 215 12.14 -1.71 13.87
C LYS A 215 11.59 -1.70 12.45
N ASN A 216 11.96 -0.68 11.68
CA ASN A 216 11.43 -0.46 10.33
C ASN A 216 12.56 -0.27 9.31
N ILE A 217 12.28 -0.62 8.07
CA ILE A 217 13.05 -0.21 6.89
C ILE A 217 12.13 0.58 5.98
N TYR A 218 12.63 1.70 5.48
CA TYR A 218 11.94 2.52 4.49
C TYR A 218 12.41 2.10 3.10
N ILE A 219 11.47 1.64 2.28
CA ILE A 219 11.74 1.22 0.90
C ILE A 219 11.20 2.26 -0.08
N LEU A 220 11.60 2.19 -1.35
CA LEU A 220 10.91 2.93 -2.41
C LEU A 220 9.92 2.03 -3.11
N ARG A 221 8.66 2.47 -3.20
CA ARG A 221 7.65 1.86 -4.07
C ARG A 221 7.39 2.80 -5.24
N ILE A 222 7.54 2.28 -6.45
CA ILE A 222 7.39 3.04 -7.69
C ILE A 222 6.17 2.49 -8.41
N PHE A 223 5.10 3.27 -8.47
CA PHE A 223 3.91 2.96 -9.26
C PHE A 223 4.07 3.49 -10.68
N TYR A 224 3.67 2.67 -11.65
CA TYR A 224 3.74 3.01 -13.06
C TYR A 224 2.55 2.46 -13.83
N GLU A 225 2.17 3.17 -14.89
CA GLU A 225 1.21 2.72 -15.89
C GLU A 225 1.97 1.91 -16.93
N GLN A 226 1.60 0.64 -17.12
CA GLN A 226 2.25 -0.25 -18.07
C GLN A 226 2.13 0.27 -19.50
N GLY A 227 3.23 0.16 -20.24
CA GLY A 227 3.30 0.64 -21.62
C GLY A 227 4.67 0.47 -22.21
N LEU A 228 4.98 1.26 -23.24
CA LEU A 228 6.31 1.27 -23.83
C LEU A 228 7.38 1.67 -22.80
N PRO A 229 8.58 1.08 -22.85
CA PRO A 229 9.63 1.41 -21.91
C PRO A 229 9.96 2.91 -21.89
N CYS A 230 9.97 3.49 -20.70
CA CYS A 230 10.33 4.88 -20.48
C CYS A 230 11.64 4.98 -19.71
N ASN A 231 12.54 5.84 -20.19
CA ASN A 231 13.83 6.13 -19.56
C ASN A 231 13.75 7.33 -18.58
N GLU A 232 12.60 7.52 -17.94
CA GLU A 232 12.43 8.53 -16.91
C GLU A 232 13.41 8.28 -15.75
N LYS A 233 14.13 9.33 -15.34
CA LYS A 233 14.98 9.30 -14.16
C LYS A 233 14.18 9.73 -12.95
N ILE A 234 14.36 9.01 -11.85
CA ILE A 234 13.87 9.37 -10.54
C ILE A 234 14.78 10.47 -10.00
N GLY A 235 14.21 11.63 -9.69
CA GLY A 235 14.93 12.77 -9.16
C GLY A 235 14.25 13.32 -7.91
N LYS A 236 15.03 14.06 -7.10
CA LYS A 236 14.49 14.88 -6.02
C LYS A 236 14.09 16.25 -6.58
N VAL A 237 12.81 16.58 -6.54
CA VAL A 237 12.35 17.95 -6.82
C VAL A 237 12.38 18.73 -5.50
N LYS A 238 13.04 19.90 -5.48
CA LYS A 238 13.22 20.72 -4.27
C LYS A 238 11.93 21.39 -3.74
N ALA A 239 10.76 21.17 -4.34
CA ALA A 239 9.55 21.93 -4.02
C ALA A 239 8.26 21.10 -4.11
N PHE A 240 7.38 21.35 -3.13
CA PHE A 240 6.04 20.81 -2.85
C PHE A 240 5.97 19.49 -2.07
N PHE A 241 6.02 19.65 -0.74
CA PHE A 241 5.68 18.65 0.26
C PHE A 241 4.33 19.03 0.87
N PHE A 242 3.30 18.18 0.82
CA PHE A 242 2.23 18.25 1.80
C PHE A 242 2.66 17.40 3.00
N LEU A 243 3.10 18.05 4.08
CA LEU A 243 3.45 17.41 5.34
C LEU A 243 2.18 17.16 6.16
N PHE A 244 1.98 15.92 6.60
CA PHE A 244 1.37 15.66 7.90
C PHE A 244 2.46 15.15 8.84
N ILE A 245 2.71 15.90 9.93
CA ILE A 245 3.57 15.46 11.04
C ILE A 245 2.66 14.86 12.10
N TYR A 246 2.86 13.58 12.39
CA TYR A 246 2.49 13.03 13.70
C TYR A 246 3.64 12.12 14.16
N ASP A 247 4.19 12.41 15.34
CA ASP A 247 5.20 11.62 16.06
C ASP A 247 6.44 11.15 15.27
N ASN A 248 7.20 12.09 14.71
CA ASN A 248 8.56 11.87 14.16
C ASN A 248 8.69 10.85 13.01
N VAL A 249 7.58 10.46 12.35
CA VAL A 249 7.61 9.65 11.13
C VAL A 249 7.34 10.55 9.92
N LEU A 250 8.32 10.61 9.01
CA LEU A 250 8.22 11.34 7.75
C LEU A 250 7.52 10.46 6.71
N CYS A 251 6.27 10.76 6.38
CA CYS A 251 5.61 10.19 5.20
C CYS A 251 5.74 11.18 4.04
N VAL A 252 6.34 10.73 2.92
CA VAL A 252 6.58 11.55 1.73
C VAL A 252 5.72 10.98 0.59
N CYS A 253 4.65 11.69 0.24
CA CYS A 253 3.92 11.48 -1.00
C CYS A 253 4.33 12.56 -2.00
N VAL A 254 4.87 12.15 -3.16
CA VAL A 254 5.19 13.05 -4.27
C VAL A 254 3.97 13.16 -5.18
N PHE A 255 3.35 14.33 -5.24
CA PHE A 255 2.33 14.62 -6.25
C PHE A 255 2.99 15.25 -7.48
N LYS A 256 2.77 14.66 -8.67
CA LYS A 256 3.01 15.32 -9.95
C LYS A 256 1.71 16.06 -10.30
N ILE A 257 1.69 17.39 -10.17
CA ILE A 257 0.60 18.24 -10.69
C ILE A 257 0.83 18.48 -12.18
#